data_AF-A0A7J2IWH3-F1
#
_entry.id   AF-A0A7J2IWH3-F1
#
_cell.length_a   1.000
_cell.length_b   1.000
_cell.length_c   1.000
_cell.angle_alpha   90.00
_cell.angle_beta   90.00
_cell.angle_gamma   90.00
#
_symmetry.space_group_name_H-M   'P 1'
#
loop_
_entity.id
_entity.type
_entity.pdbx_description
1 polymer ?
#
loop_
_entity_poly.entity_id
_entity_poly.type
_entity_poly.pdbx_seq_one_letter_code
_entity_poly.pdbx_strand_id
1 'polypeptide(L)'
;MPTREARFYEKLKGDLVRCTICPRRCVIKPGERGFCGTRENRDGRLYTLIYGEVSASAVDPIEKKPLFHFEPGSFTFSISTVGCSFKCPWCQNYHISQALPEEYRTVKMEPEEVVSLAKRYNCPSISITYNEPIIWLEFVEDVGKVAKREGLEVVLVTNGYITLEALDAVASLIDAVNVDVKSFSDAFYRRYCKGDLESVLQAVVAMKEKGIHVETTTLLIPGLNDSDEELRALCKWHYENLGPDTPIHFSRFYPCYKMLYKEPTPVSTLQKAHDIAAEEGLKYIYVGNLPGNPGEHTYCPGCGEVVIKRFGFEIVDWRLDEQMRCPSCGTKIPIRGSYHRRGGW
;
A
#
# COMPACT_ATOMS: atom_id res chain seq x y z
N MET A 1 13.75 -23.99 -4.48
CA MET A 1 13.76 -22.68 -3.80
C MET A 1 13.89 -22.92 -2.31
N PRO A 2 14.75 -22.20 -1.58
CA PRO A 2 14.89 -22.37 -0.13
C PRO A 2 13.55 -22.08 0.55
N THR A 3 12.98 -23.09 1.19
CA THR A 3 11.72 -22.97 1.92
C THR A 3 11.97 -22.72 3.40
N ARG A 4 11.28 -21.75 3.99
CA ARG A 4 11.32 -21.47 5.43
C ARG A 4 9.99 -21.90 6.06
N GLU A 5 10.05 -22.58 7.21
CA GLU A 5 8.82 -22.88 7.98
C GLU A 5 8.13 -21.56 8.32
N ALA A 6 6.83 -21.48 8.01
CA ALA A 6 6.02 -20.31 8.24
C ALA A 6 5.79 -20.12 9.74
N ARG A 7 5.68 -18.86 10.19
CA ARG A 7 5.39 -18.55 11.60
C ARG A 7 3.89 -18.51 11.89
N PHE A 8 3.10 -18.07 10.92
CA PHE A 8 1.70 -17.70 11.11
C PHE A 8 0.75 -18.81 10.66
N TYR A 9 0.67 -19.88 11.45
CA TYR A 9 -0.31 -20.94 11.21
C TYR A 9 -0.66 -21.74 12.48
N GLU A 10 -1.79 -22.41 12.43
CA GLU A 10 -2.23 -23.37 13.43
C GLU A 10 -2.16 -24.79 12.85
N LYS A 11 -1.70 -25.75 13.64
CA LYS A 11 -1.84 -27.17 13.31
C LYS A 11 -3.24 -27.65 13.64
N LEU A 12 -3.86 -28.38 12.72
CA LEU A 12 -5.16 -29.00 12.88
C LEU A 12 -5.03 -30.53 12.85
N LYS A 13 -6.15 -31.25 13.02
CA LYS A 13 -6.16 -32.73 12.96
C LYS A 13 -5.88 -33.22 11.53
N GLY A 14 -5.23 -34.38 11.41
CA GLY A 14 -4.98 -35.05 10.12
C GLY A 14 -4.01 -34.28 9.23
N ASP A 15 -2.93 -33.75 9.81
CA ASP A 15 -1.88 -32.98 9.13
C ASP A 15 -2.37 -31.75 8.35
N LEU A 16 -3.60 -31.29 8.63
CA LEU A 16 -4.12 -30.03 8.14
C LEU A 16 -3.45 -28.87 8.87
N VAL A 17 -3.28 -27.76 8.17
CA VAL A 17 -2.81 -26.50 8.75
C VAL A 17 -3.75 -25.36 8.38
N ARG A 18 -3.92 -24.39 9.28
CA ARG A 18 -4.65 -23.14 9.00
C ARG A 18 -3.66 -21.99 8.98
N CYS A 19 -3.49 -21.34 7.82
CA CYS A 19 -2.71 -20.11 7.72
C CYS A 19 -3.46 -18.96 8.43
N THR A 20 -2.77 -18.15 9.22
CA THR A 20 -3.39 -17.08 10.04
C THR A 20 -3.04 -15.66 9.60
N ILE A 21 -2.29 -15.48 8.50
CA ILE A 21 -1.80 -14.18 8.02
C ILE A 21 -2.92 -13.26 7.54
N CYS A 22 -3.85 -13.79 6.72
CA CYS A 22 -4.90 -12.99 6.10
C CYS A 22 -6.29 -13.50 6.49
N PRO A 23 -7.34 -12.67 6.40
CA PRO A 23 -8.70 -13.01 6.80
C PRO A 23 -9.27 -14.26 6.13
N ARG A 24 -8.72 -14.67 4.98
CA ARG A 24 -9.10 -15.92 4.31
C ARG A 24 -8.90 -17.17 5.17
N ARG A 25 -7.95 -17.16 6.11
CA ARG A 25 -7.67 -18.27 7.03
C ARG A 25 -7.61 -19.65 6.33
N CYS A 26 -6.87 -19.75 5.22
CA CYS A 26 -6.83 -20.97 4.40
C CYS A 26 -6.52 -22.21 5.25
N VAL A 27 -7.38 -23.23 5.16
CA VAL A 27 -7.11 -24.58 5.64
C VAL A 27 -6.49 -25.38 4.50
N ILE A 28 -5.26 -25.86 4.68
CA ILE A 28 -4.42 -26.41 3.63
C ILE A 28 -4.10 -27.87 3.95
N LYS A 29 -4.38 -28.78 3.00
CA LYS A 29 -4.05 -30.20 3.12
C LYS A 29 -2.57 -30.47 2.88
N PRO A 30 -2.00 -31.57 3.40
CA PRO A 30 -0.65 -31.99 3.05
C PRO A 30 -0.44 -32.04 1.53
N GLY A 31 0.64 -31.45 1.04
CA GLY A 31 0.97 -31.35 -0.39
C GLY A 31 0.23 -30.24 -1.15
N GLU A 32 -0.73 -29.54 -0.52
CA GLU A 32 -1.46 -28.43 -1.15
C GLU A 32 -0.89 -27.06 -0.75
N ARG A 33 -1.35 -26.04 -1.47
CA ARG A 33 -0.99 -24.63 -1.23
C ARG A 33 -2.22 -23.79 -0.87
N GLY A 34 -1.98 -22.71 -0.12
CA GLY A 34 -2.98 -21.69 0.16
C GLY A 34 -3.37 -20.88 -1.08
N PHE A 35 -4.42 -20.07 -0.96
CA PHE A 35 -4.98 -19.29 -2.07
C PHE A 35 -3.96 -18.38 -2.80
N CYS A 36 -3.02 -17.80 -2.06
CA CYS A 36 -1.98 -16.95 -2.66
C CYS A 36 -0.94 -17.73 -3.49
N GLY A 37 -0.90 -19.06 -3.37
CA GLY A 37 0.06 -19.92 -4.06
C GLY A 37 1.47 -19.95 -3.45
N THR A 38 1.73 -19.17 -2.39
CA THR A 38 3.08 -18.99 -1.82
C THR A 38 3.32 -19.73 -0.50
N ARG A 39 2.30 -20.43 0.00
CA ARG A 39 2.31 -21.15 1.28
C ARG A 39 1.92 -22.59 1.05
N GLU A 40 2.78 -23.53 1.41
CA GLU A 40 2.62 -24.97 1.14
C GLU A 40 2.64 -25.76 2.44
N ASN A 41 1.68 -26.67 2.62
CA ASN A 41 1.69 -27.57 3.75
C ASN A 41 2.49 -28.84 3.41
N ARG A 42 3.53 -29.11 4.20
CA ARG A 42 4.33 -30.34 4.12
C ARG A 42 4.18 -31.09 5.43
N ASP A 43 3.41 -32.17 5.39
CA ASP A 43 3.23 -33.11 6.50
C ASP A 43 2.87 -32.41 7.84
N GLY A 44 1.87 -31.52 7.80
CA GLY A 44 1.37 -30.81 8.99
C GLY A 44 2.20 -29.60 9.40
N ARG A 45 3.11 -29.13 8.55
CA ARG A 45 3.91 -27.92 8.76
C ARG A 45 3.79 -26.99 7.55
N LEU A 46 3.44 -25.73 7.80
CA LEU A 46 3.30 -24.75 6.74
C LEU A 46 4.67 -24.15 6.41
N TYR A 47 4.99 -24.03 5.13
CA TYR A 47 6.22 -23.39 4.64
C TYR A 47 5.87 -22.21 3.75
N THR A 48 6.64 -21.13 3.84
CA THR A 48 6.66 -20.09 2.81
C THR A 48 7.64 -20.48 1.70
N LEU A 49 7.20 -20.31 0.46
CA LEU A 49 7.96 -20.62 -0.75
C LEU A 49 8.72 -19.41 -1.31
N ILE A 50 8.51 -18.24 -0.71
CA ILE A 50 8.97 -16.96 -1.25
C ILE A 50 9.90 -16.22 -0.29
N TYR A 51 10.37 -16.83 0.81
CA TYR A 51 11.22 -16.14 1.78
C TYR A 51 12.53 -15.65 1.12
N GLY A 52 12.75 -14.33 1.13
CA GLY A 52 13.90 -13.71 0.46
C GLY A 52 13.87 -13.76 -1.07
N GLU A 53 12.77 -14.20 -1.69
CA GLU A 53 12.64 -14.30 -3.15
C GLU A 53 12.12 -12.98 -3.72
N VAL A 54 13.05 -12.14 -4.20
CA VAL A 54 12.78 -10.80 -4.72
C VAL A 54 12.47 -10.87 -6.23
N SER A 55 11.29 -10.44 -6.63
CA SER A 55 10.86 -10.42 -8.05
C SER A 55 11.28 -9.15 -8.78
N ALA A 56 11.34 -8.02 -8.08
CA ALA A 56 11.82 -6.75 -8.60
C ALA A 56 12.41 -5.91 -7.47
N SER A 57 13.38 -5.06 -7.82
CA SER A 57 13.89 -4.01 -6.93
C SER A 57 14.13 -2.72 -7.72
N ALA A 58 13.90 -1.56 -7.10
CA ALA A 58 14.15 -0.26 -7.72
C ALA A 58 14.34 0.83 -6.66
N VAL A 59 14.99 1.93 -7.03
CA VAL A 59 14.95 3.19 -6.26
C VAL A 59 13.79 4.02 -6.82
N ASP A 60 12.77 4.25 -6.01
CA ASP A 60 11.56 4.95 -6.42
C ASP A 60 11.34 6.24 -5.59
N PRO A 61 10.64 7.24 -6.14
CA PRO A 61 10.07 8.34 -5.35
C PRO A 61 9.11 7.82 -4.28
N ILE A 62 9.09 8.43 -3.09
CA ILE A 62 8.05 8.13 -2.10
C ILE A 62 6.64 8.50 -2.60
N GLU A 63 6.52 9.52 -3.45
CA GLU A 63 5.27 9.94 -4.10
C GLU A 63 4.68 8.83 -4.98
N LYS A 64 5.52 7.91 -5.50
CA LYS A 64 5.06 6.75 -6.26
C LYS A 64 4.44 5.66 -5.38
N LYS A 65 4.60 5.73 -4.05
CA LYS A 65 3.98 4.84 -3.04
C LYS A 65 2.67 5.40 -2.50
N PRO A 66 2.00 6.25 -3.29
CA PRO A 66 1.12 7.34 -2.86
C PRO A 66 1.22 7.73 -1.38
N LEU A 67 2.41 8.17 -0.97
CA LEU A 67 2.69 8.69 0.36
C LEU A 67 3.14 10.15 0.23
N PHE A 68 2.17 11.07 0.23
CA PHE A 68 2.45 12.49 -0.02
C PHE A 68 2.80 13.26 1.25
N HIS A 69 2.45 12.71 2.41
CA HIS A 69 2.67 13.29 3.73
C HIS A 69 3.71 12.53 4.56
N PHE A 70 4.49 11.64 3.94
CA PHE A 70 5.53 10.84 4.61
C PHE A 70 6.86 11.00 3.87
N GLU A 71 7.85 11.58 4.55
CA GLU A 71 9.19 11.91 4.01
C GLU A 71 9.14 12.49 2.57
N PRO A 72 8.33 13.52 2.31
CA PRO A 72 8.09 14.03 0.96
C PRO A 72 9.38 14.39 0.23
N GLY A 73 9.47 14.02 -1.05
CA GLY A 73 10.65 14.18 -1.89
C GLY A 73 11.72 13.12 -1.67
N SER A 74 11.59 12.20 -0.71
CA SER A 74 12.61 11.16 -0.48
C SER A 74 12.60 10.08 -1.55
N PHE A 75 13.70 9.35 -1.66
CA PHE A 75 13.72 8.06 -2.36
C PHE A 75 13.43 6.92 -1.39
N THR A 76 12.93 5.81 -1.92
CA THR A 76 12.73 4.56 -1.18
C THR A 76 13.27 3.38 -1.98
N PHE A 77 13.98 2.47 -1.31
CA PHE A 77 14.41 1.21 -1.92
C PHE A 77 13.23 0.25 -1.96
N SER A 78 12.64 0.11 -3.14
CA SER A 78 11.45 -0.68 -3.38
C SER A 78 11.79 -2.11 -3.71
N ILE A 79 11.13 -3.07 -3.06
CA ILE A 79 11.25 -4.50 -3.35
C ILE A 79 9.86 -5.16 -3.44
N SER A 80 9.78 -6.26 -4.17
CA SER A 80 8.57 -7.08 -4.29
C SER A 80 8.89 -8.57 -4.33
N THR A 81 7.83 -9.38 -4.28
CA THR A 81 7.91 -10.84 -4.45
C THR A 81 6.87 -11.32 -5.45
N VAL A 82 6.56 -12.62 -5.44
CA VAL A 82 5.59 -13.28 -6.33
C VAL A 82 4.32 -13.64 -5.56
N GLY A 83 3.17 -13.61 -6.24
CA GLY A 83 1.86 -13.93 -5.68
C GLY A 83 1.14 -12.73 -5.07
N CYS A 84 -0.13 -12.93 -4.67
CA CYS A 84 -0.97 -11.93 -4.02
C CYS A 84 -2.13 -12.59 -3.27
N SER A 85 -2.65 -11.93 -2.22
CA SER A 85 -3.85 -12.37 -1.49
C SER A 85 -5.16 -12.11 -2.26
N PHE A 86 -5.12 -11.25 -3.30
CA PHE A 86 -6.24 -10.87 -4.17
C PHE A 86 -6.03 -11.29 -5.64
N LYS A 87 -7.12 -11.32 -6.42
CA LYS A 87 -7.14 -11.66 -7.86
C LYS A 87 -7.72 -10.53 -8.74
N CYS A 88 -7.34 -9.28 -8.45
CA CYS A 88 -7.84 -8.09 -9.13
C CYS A 88 -7.62 -8.16 -10.66
N PRO A 89 -8.69 -8.12 -11.50
CA PRO A 89 -8.57 -8.23 -12.96
C PRO A 89 -8.01 -6.99 -13.67
N TRP A 90 -7.71 -5.91 -12.93
CA TRP A 90 -7.06 -4.69 -13.42
C TRP A 90 -5.61 -4.52 -12.91
N CYS A 91 -5.03 -5.53 -12.23
CA CYS A 91 -3.72 -5.39 -11.61
C CYS A 91 -2.64 -5.01 -12.65
N GLN A 92 -1.96 -3.88 -12.43
CA GLN A 92 -0.87 -3.43 -13.31
C GLN A 92 0.37 -4.34 -13.22
N ASN A 93 0.58 -4.95 -12.05
CA ASN A 93 1.67 -5.89 -11.79
C ASN A 93 1.15 -7.34 -11.82
N TYR A 94 0.21 -7.67 -12.73
CA TYR A 94 -0.38 -9.01 -12.79
C TYR A 94 0.67 -10.11 -13.05
N HIS A 95 1.76 -9.79 -13.76
CA HIS A 95 2.83 -10.72 -14.10
C HIS A 95 3.60 -11.25 -12.87
N ILE A 96 3.71 -10.46 -11.79
CA ILE A 96 4.25 -10.93 -10.50
C ILE A 96 3.16 -11.33 -9.50
N SER A 97 2.05 -10.58 -9.44
CA SER A 97 1.02 -10.79 -8.40
C SER A 97 0.14 -12.01 -8.66
N GLN A 98 0.03 -12.44 -9.93
CA GLN A 98 -0.80 -13.59 -10.31
C GLN A 98 0.01 -14.85 -10.62
N ALA A 99 1.34 -14.74 -10.66
CA ALA A 99 2.23 -15.87 -10.88
C ALA A 99 2.38 -16.74 -9.61
N LEU A 100 2.65 -18.02 -9.83
CA LEU A 100 3.15 -18.94 -8.82
C LEU A 100 4.67 -18.78 -8.67
N PRO A 101 5.25 -19.18 -7.51
CA PRO A 101 6.69 -19.07 -7.26
C PRO A 101 7.55 -19.69 -8.37
N GLU A 102 7.11 -20.80 -8.97
CA GLU A 102 7.80 -21.50 -10.05
C GLU A 102 7.65 -20.87 -11.45
N GLU A 103 6.72 -19.93 -11.62
CA GLU A 103 6.41 -19.31 -12.92
C GLU A 103 7.18 -18.00 -13.16
N TYR A 104 7.84 -17.46 -12.13
CA TYR A 104 8.52 -16.18 -12.20
C TYR A 104 9.94 -16.28 -11.63
N ARG A 105 10.90 -15.67 -12.32
CA ARG A 105 12.29 -15.68 -11.88
C ARG A 105 12.51 -14.63 -10.79
N THR A 106 13.07 -15.07 -9.66
CA THR A 106 13.42 -14.22 -8.52
C THR A 106 14.94 -14.18 -8.30
N VAL A 107 15.37 -13.20 -7.52
CA VAL A 107 16.72 -13.12 -6.96
C VAL A 107 16.59 -13.29 -5.45
N LYS A 108 17.38 -14.21 -4.89
CA LYS A 108 17.42 -14.38 -3.44
C LYS A 108 18.16 -13.20 -2.81
N MET A 109 17.57 -12.59 -1.79
CA MET A 109 18.21 -11.59 -0.94
C MET A 109 17.95 -11.90 0.53
N GLU A 110 18.98 -11.76 1.35
CA GLU A 110 18.85 -11.75 2.81
C GLU A 110 18.44 -10.35 3.31
N PRO A 111 17.80 -10.25 4.50
CA PRO A 111 17.36 -8.97 5.07
C PRO A 111 18.48 -7.90 5.15
N GLU A 112 19.68 -8.30 5.51
CA GLU A 112 20.86 -7.43 5.60
C GLU A 112 21.28 -6.88 4.24
N GLU A 113 21.13 -7.66 3.17
CA GLU A 113 21.46 -7.22 1.81
C GLU A 113 20.48 -6.14 1.35
N VAL A 114 19.17 -6.30 1.64
CA VAL A 114 18.14 -5.29 1.34
C VAL A 114 18.48 -3.95 2.02
N VAL A 115 18.79 -3.98 3.32
CA VAL A 115 19.13 -2.77 4.09
C VAL A 115 20.44 -2.16 3.62
N SER A 116 21.46 -2.98 3.33
CA SER A 116 22.73 -2.51 2.78
C SER A 116 22.53 -1.82 1.42
N LEU A 117 21.67 -2.34 0.55
CA LEU A 117 21.35 -1.71 -0.74
C LEU A 117 20.61 -0.40 -0.55
N ALA A 118 19.63 -0.33 0.35
CA ALA A 118 18.92 0.91 0.65
C ALA A 118 19.88 2.03 1.11
N LYS A 119 20.79 1.71 2.03
CA LYS A 119 21.85 2.66 2.47
C LYS A 119 22.78 3.05 1.32
N ARG A 120 23.20 2.07 0.51
CA ARG A 120 24.08 2.32 -0.65
C ARG A 120 23.46 3.29 -1.66
N TYR A 121 22.14 3.22 -1.86
CA TYR A 121 21.41 4.11 -2.75
C TYR A 121 20.90 5.40 -2.06
N ASN A 122 21.29 5.65 -0.81
CA ASN A 122 20.86 6.80 -0.01
C ASN A 122 19.33 6.91 0.13
N CYS A 123 18.64 5.77 0.21
CA CYS A 123 17.21 5.74 0.51
C CYS A 123 16.99 5.77 2.03
N PRO A 124 16.30 6.78 2.61
CA PRO A 124 15.93 6.78 4.03
C PRO A 124 14.90 5.69 4.39
N SER A 125 14.24 5.10 3.40
CA SER A 125 13.21 4.07 3.62
C SER A 125 13.31 2.89 2.64
N ILE A 126 12.68 1.78 3.03
CA ILE A 126 12.48 0.58 2.23
C ILE A 126 10.98 0.40 2.01
N SER A 127 10.55 0.28 0.76
CA SER A 127 9.15 0.03 0.40
C SER A 127 8.94 -1.40 -0.09
N ILE A 128 8.08 -2.14 0.59
CA ILE A 128 7.66 -3.48 0.16
C ILE A 128 6.32 -3.33 -0.58
N THR A 129 6.35 -3.57 -1.89
CA THR A 129 5.36 -3.00 -2.84
C THR A 129 5.22 -3.85 -4.11
N TYR A 130 4.63 -3.27 -5.16
CA TYR A 130 4.30 -3.83 -6.48
C TYR A 130 3.28 -4.99 -6.50
N ASN A 131 3.35 -5.93 -5.56
CA ASN A 131 2.37 -7.00 -5.40
C ASN A 131 1.64 -6.89 -4.05
N GLU A 132 1.87 -7.81 -3.11
CA GLU A 132 1.27 -7.78 -1.78
C GLU A 132 2.31 -8.16 -0.72
N PRO A 133 2.75 -7.24 0.15
CA PRO A 133 3.71 -7.54 1.21
C PRO A 133 3.17 -8.50 2.28
N ILE A 134 1.87 -8.52 2.56
CA ILE A 134 1.30 -9.31 3.66
C ILE A 134 1.56 -10.81 3.49
N ILE A 135 1.54 -11.33 2.25
CA ILE A 135 1.83 -12.75 2.02
C ILE A 135 3.30 -13.12 2.25
N TRP A 136 4.16 -12.12 2.44
CA TRP A 136 5.61 -12.19 2.63
C TRP A 136 6.04 -11.81 4.05
N LEU A 137 5.12 -11.91 5.01
CA LEU A 137 5.23 -11.29 6.33
C LEU A 137 6.49 -11.64 7.12
N GLU A 138 6.98 -12.88 7.09
CA GLU A 138 8.21 -13.25 7.80
C GLU A 138 9.44 -12.53 7.24
N PHE A 139 9.50 -12.29 5.92
CA PHE A 139 10.60 -11.53 5.33
C PHE A 139 10.45 -10.04 5.59
N VAL A 140 9.22 -9.51 5.52
CA VAL A 140 8.90 -8.13 5.91
C VAL A 140 9.35 -7.85 7.34
N GLU A 141 9.05 -8.77 8.26
CA GLU A 141 9.44 -8.66 9.66
C GLU A 141 10.96 -8.66 9.83
N ASP A 142 11.67 -9.59 9.20
CA ASP A 142 13.11 -9.70 9.37
C ASP A 142 13.84 -8.51 8.70
N VAL A 143 13.40 -8.05 7.53
CA VAL A 143 13.85 -6.77 6.92
C VAL A 143 13.58 -5.60 7.86
N GLY A 144 12.37 -5.53 8.43
CA GLY A 144 12.00 -4.44 9.34
C GLY A 144 12.86 -4.39 10.60
N LYS A 145 13.19 -5.54 11.19
CA LYS A 145 14.12 -5.60 12.34
C LYS A 145 15.50 -5.06 11.98
N VAL A 146 16.05 -5.40 10.82
CA VAL A 146 17.35 -4.88 10.38
C VAL A 146 17.25 -3.38 10.08
N ALA A 147 16.22 -2.95 9.35
CA ALA A 147 15.99 -1.56 8.98
C ALA A 147 15.91 -0.64 10.21
N LYS A 148 15.14 -1.02 11.23
CA LYS A 148 15.02 -0.26 12.49
C LYS A 148 16.35 -0.11 13.22
N ARG A 149 17.17 -1.16 13.27
CA ARG A 149 18.52 -1.08 13.88
C ARG A 149 19.45 -0.13 13.13
N GLU A 150 19.27 -0.04 11.81
CA GLU A 150 20.09 0.79 10.93
C GLU A 150 19.51 2.20 10.69
N GLY A 151 18.40 2.55 11.36
CA GLY A 151 17.77 3.87 11.24
C GLY A 151 17.03 4.11 9.93
N LEU A 152 16.62 3.06 9.22
CA LEU A 152 15.77 3.16 8.03
C LEU A 152 14.30 2.95 8.37
N GLU A 153 13.44 3.66 7.67
CA GLU A 153 11.99 3.49 7.77
C GLU A 153 11.48 2.37 6.87
N VAL A 154 10.37 1.73 7.28
CA VAL A 154 9.74 0.64 6.53
C VAL A 154 8.36 1.05 6.06
N VAL A 155 8.12 0.90 4.76
CA VAL A 155 6.89 1.29 4.08
C VAL A 155 6.24 0.06 3.46
N LEU A 156 4.92 -0.10 3.64
CA LEU A 156 4.14 -1.08 2.90
C LEU A 156 3.17 -0.39 1.93
N VAL A 157 3.11 -0.89 0.69
CA VAL A 157 1.99 -0.58 -0.22
C VAL A 157 1.21 -1.88 -0.37
N THR A 158 -0.02 -1.90 0.15
CA THR A 158 -0.74 -3.14 0.41
C THR A 158 -2.23 -3.01 0.11
N ASN A 159 -2.89 -4.14 -0.17
CA ASN A 159 -4.35 -4.22 -0.18
C ASN A 159 -4.99 -4.30 1.21
N GLY A 160 -4.18 -4.32 2.28
CA GLY A 160 -4.66 -4.28 3.67
C GLY A 160 -5.35 -5.56 4.14
N TYR A 161 -5.31 -6.65 3.38
CA TYR A 161 -6.00 -7.90 3.71
C TYR A 161 -5.19 -8.77 4.68
N ILE A 162 -4.91 -8.22 5.86
CA ILE A 162 -4.16 -8.83 6.97
C ILE A 162 -5.09 -9.09 8.16
N THR A 163 -4.84 -10.14 8.93
CA THR A 163 -5.54 -10.32 10.21
C THR A 163 -4.96 -9.39 11.27
N LEU A 164 -5.76 -9.02 12.26
CA LEU A 164 -5.27 -8.15 13.35
C LEU A 164 -4.13 -8.81 14.13
N GLU A 165 -4.16 -10.14 14.32
CA GLU A 165 -3.09 -10.83 15.05
C GLU A 165 -1.77 -10.85 14.27
N ALA A 166 -1.84 -10.96 12.94
CA ALA A 166 -0.65 -10.87 12.10
C ALA A 166 -0.11 -9.43 12.03
N LEU A 167 -1.00 -8.43 11.99
CA LEU A 167 -0.62 -7.02 12.07
C LEU A 167 0.06 -6.70 13.41
N ASP A 168 -0.49 -7.16 14.53
CA ASP A 168 0.09 -6.97 15.88
C ASP A 168 1.55 -7.41 15.95
N ALA A 169 1.89 -8.50 15.26
CA ALA A 169 3.23 -9.07 15.27
C ALA A 169 4.28 -8.23 14.52
N VAL A 170 3.87 -7.30 13.65
CA VAL A 170 4.78 -6.52 12.80
C VAL A 170 4.57 -5.01 12.88
N ALA A 171 3.49 -4.53 13.49
CA ALA A 171 3.10 -3.12 13.47
C ALA A 171 4.21 -2.18 13.97
N SER A 172 4.96 -2.56 15.00
CA SER A 172 6.07 -1.75 15.54
C SER A 172 7.27 -1.62 14.59
N LEU A 173 7.32 -2.42 13.53
CA LEU A 173 8.38 -2.39 12.53
C LEU A 173 8.01 -1.55 11.31
N ILE A 174 6.75 -1.14 11.17
CA ILE A 174 6.22 -0.44 9.99
C ILE A 174 6.04 1.04 10.33
N ASP A 175 6.59 1.91 9.48
CA ASP A 175 6.51 3.36 9.65
C ASP A 175 5.33 3.96 8.91
N ALA A 176 5.15 3.57 7.65
CA ALA A 176 4.03 4.05 6.85
C ALA A 176 3.40 2.95 6.00
N VAL A 177 2.13 3.14 5.72
CA VAL A 177 1.35 2.30 4.82
C VAL A 177 0.56 3.17 3.86
N ASN A 178 0.57 2.75 2.60
CA ASN A 178 -0.49 3.10 1.69
C ASN A 178 -1.39 1.88 1.52
N VAL A 179 -2.66 2.02 1.91
CA VAL A 179 -3.63 0.92 1.81
C VAL A 179 -4.60 1.18 0.66
N ASP A 180 -4.67 0.23 -0.26
CA ASP A 180 -5.66 0.26 -1.33
C ASP A 180 -7.06 -0.12 -0.81
N VAL A 181 -7.91 0.88 -0.55
CA VAL A 181 -9.35 0.67 -0.36
C VAL A 181 -9.98 0.68 -1.75
N LYS A 182 -10.12 -0.51 -2.35
CA LYS A 182 -10.37 -0.67 -3.79
C LYS A 182 -11.79 -0.31 -4.22
N SER A 183 -12.74 -0.31 -3.29
CA SER A 183 -14.16 0.00 -3.48
C SER A 183 -14.80 0.12 -2.10
N PHE A 184 -15.95 0.77 -1.97
CA PHE A 184 -16.76 0.74 -0.76
C PHE A 184 -17.98 -0.19 -0.89
N SER A 185 -17.77 -1.33 -1.58
CA SER A 185 -18.76 -2.36 -1.81
C SER A 185 -18.21 -3.77 -1.55
N ASP A 186 -18.79 -4.50 -0.60
CA ASP A 186 -18.39 -5.88 -0.34
C ASP A 186 -18.68 -6.81 -1.55
N ALA A 187 -19.72 -6.51 -2.32
CA ALA A 187 -20.01 -7.22 -3.56
C ALA A 187 -18.88 -7.07 -4.59
N PHE A 188 -18.27 -5.88 -4.69
CA PHE A 188 -17.10 -5.64 -5.54
C PHE A 188 -15.91 -6.49 -5.07
N TYR A 189 -15.62 -6.51 -3.76
CA TYR A 189 -14.53 -7.29 -3.20
C TYR A 189 -14.67 -8.80 -3.46
N ARG A 190 -15.86 -9.36 -3.20
CA ARG A 190 -16.13 -10.79 -3.46
C ARG A 190 -16.04 -11.12 -4.95
N ARG A 191 -16.61 -10.27 -5.81
CA ARG A 191 -16.64 -10.50 -7.26
C ARG A 191 -15.25 -10.43 -7.87
N TYR A 192 -14.53 -9.34 -7.62
CA TYR A 192 -13.31 -9.01 -8.36
C TYR A 192 -12.02 -9.32 -7.59
N CYS A 193 -11.96 -8.99 -6.31
CA CYS A 193 -10.74 -9.17 -5.51
C CYS A 193 -10.62 -10.59 -4.91
N LYS A 194 -11.76 -11.27 -4.75
CA LYS A 194 -11.94 -12.52 -3.99
C LYS A 194 -11.75 -12.35 -2.48
N GLY A 195 -11.79 -11.13 -1.97
CA GLY A 195 -11.75 -10.81 -0.53
C GLY A 195 -13.08 -10.24 -0.06
N ASP A 196 -13.02 -9.50 1.05
CA ASP A 196 -14.11 -8.74 1.65
C ASP A 196 -13.62 -7.34 2.04
N LEU A 197 -14.55 -6.38 2.07
CA LEU A 197 -14.26 -4.99 2.38
C LEU A 197 -13.95 -4.79 3.86
N GLU A 198 -14.77 -5.39 4.73
CA GLU A 198 -14.73 -5.17 6.18
C GLU A 198 -13.34 -5.44 6.77
N SER A 199 -12.70 -6.54 6.38
CA SER A 199 -11.36 -6.86 6.88
C SER A 199 -10.31 -5.81 6.49
N VAL A 200 -10.44 -5.20 5.31
CA VAL A 200 -9.54 -4.12 4.89
C VAL A 200 -9.78 -2.88 5.74
N LEU A 201 -11.04 -2.49 5.94
CA LEU A 201 -11.39 -1.34 6.77
C LEU A 201 -10.88 -1.49 8.22
N GLN A 202 -11.08 -2.66 8.82
CA GLN A 202 -10.58 -2.98 10.16
C GLN A 202 -9.06 -2.89 10.26
N ALA A 203 -8.34 -3.43 9.26
CA ALA A 203 -6.89 -3.38 9.24
C ALA A 203 -6.37 -1.93 9.13
N VAL A 204 -6.98 -1.09 8.28
CA VAL A 204 -6.58 0.31 8.10
C VAL A 204 -6.75 1.11 9.40
N VAL A 205 -7.88 0.94 10.09
CA VAL A 205 -8.13 1.57 11.40
C VAL A 205 -7.10 1.10 12.41
N ALA A 206 -6.88 -0.21 12.52
CA ALA A 206 -5.91 -0.77 13.46
C ALA A 206 -4.46 -0.31 13.18
N MET A 207 -4.07 -0.15 11.90
CA MET A 207 -2.76 0.41 11.54
C MET A 207 -2.61 1.84 12.08
N LYS A 208 -3.64 2.67 11.90
CA LYS A 208 -3.63 4.05 12.40
C LYS A 208 -3.59 4.12 13.93
N GLU A 209 -4.40 3.31 14.62
CA GLU A 209 -4.44 3.26 16.09
C GLU A 209 -3.09 2.83 16.69
N LYS A 210 -2.31 2.05 15.96
CA LYS A 210 -0.95 1.63 16.34
C LYS A 210 0.13 2.68 16.04
N GLY A 211 -0.25 3.86 15.55
CA GLY A 211 0.68 4.96 15.28
C GLY A 211 1.43 4.85 13.95
N ILE A 212 1.03 3.92 13.06
CA ILE A 212 1.57 3.85 11.70
C ILE A 212 1.03 5.04 10.90
N HIS A 213 1.86 5.68 10.07
CA HIS A 213 1.38 6.71 9.15
C HIS A 213 0.56 6.05 8.05
N VAL A 214 -0.72 6.43 7.93
CA VAL A 214 -1.65 5.85 6.97
C VAL A 214 -2.00 6.87 5.90
N GLU A 215 -1.94 6.45 4.65
CA GLU A 215 -2.65 7.07 3.53
C GLU A 215 -3.47 6.00 2.81
N THR A 216 -4.61 6.37 2.24
CA THR A 216 -5.45 5.41 1.50
C THR A 216 -5.47 5.73 0.02
N THR A 217 -5.62 4.72 -0.81
CA THR A 217 -5.76 4.90 -2.26
C THR A 217 -6.95 4.11 -2.79
N THR A 218 -7.72 4.75 -3.65
CA THR A 218 -8.82 4.14 -4.38
C THR A 218 -8.61 4.38 -5.87
N LEU A 219 -8.32 3.31 -6.61
CA LEU A 219 -8.31 3.33 -8.07
C LEU A 219 -9.76 3.37 -8.58
N LEU A 220 -10.17 4.48 -9.17
CA LEU A 220 -11.53 4.61 -9.72
C LEU A 220 -11.60 3.92 -11.07
N ILE A 221 -12.52 2.97 -11.24
CA ILE A 221 -12.73 2.17 -12.46
C ILE A 221 -14.12 2.48 -13.00
N PRO A 222 -14.26 2.97 -14.24
CA PRO A 222 -15.53 3.45 -14.76
C PRO A 222 -16.64 2.40 -14.72
N GLY A 223 -17.77 2.78 -14.12
CA GLY A 223 -18.97 1.97 -13.97
C GLY A 223 -18.85 0.83 -12.96
N LEU A 224 -17.80 0.80 -12.12
CA LEU A 224 -17.64 -0.24 -11.10
C LEU A 224 -17.61 0.29 -9.66
N ASN A 225 -16.92 1.39 -9.38
CA ASN A 225 -16.74 1.95 -8.04
C ASN A 225 -16.69 3.50 -8.05
N ASP A 226 -17.29 4.13 -9.06
CA ASP A 226 -17.24 5.57 -9.32
C ASP A 226 -18.62 6.28 -9.26
N SER A 227 -19.60 5.62 -8.64
CA SER A 227 -20.90 6.24 -8.36
C SER A 227 -20.79 7.22 -7.19
N ASP A 228 -21.66 8.23 -7.20
CA ASP A 228 -21.65 9.30 -6.20
C ASP A 228 -21.97 8.75 -4.80
N GLU A 229 -22.87 7.78 -4.71
CA GLU A 229 -23.24 7.13 -3.46
C GLU A 229 -22.06 6.35 -2.85
N GLU A 230 -21.32 5.60 -3.67
CA GLU A 230 -20.18 4.81 -3.19
C GLU A 230 -19.02 5.72 -2.78
N LEU A 231 -18.72 6.74 -3.59
CA LEU A 231 -17.69 7.73 -3.27
C LEU A 231 -18.02 8.49 -1.97
N ARG A 232 -19.27 8.91 -1.79
CA ARG A 232 -19.71 9.60 -0.57
C ARG A 232 -19.62 8.69 0.64
N ALA A 233 -20.03 7.43 0.52
CA ALA A 233 -19.92 6.45 1.60
C ALA A 233 -18.45 6.19 2.01
N LEU A 234 -17.55 6.05 1.03
CA LEU A 234 -16.11 5.93 1.27
C LEU A 234 -15.54 7.16 2.00
N CYS A 235 -15.83 8.36 1.50
CA CYS A 235 -15.29 9.61 2.05
C CYS A 235 -15.79 9.86 3.47
N LYS A 236 -17.09 9.62 3.71
CA LYS A 236 -17.69 9.72 5.03
C LYS A 236 -17.05 8.73 6.00
N TRP A 237 -16.90 7.46 5.60
CA TRP A 237 -16.22 6.47 6.44
C TRP A 237 -14.78 6.88 6.75
N HIS A 238 -14.04 7.36 5.75
CA HIS A 238 -12.65 7.81 5.91
C HIS A 238 -12.58 9.00 6.89
N TYR A 239 -13.49 9.97 6.79
CA TYR A 239 -13.58 11.08 7.73
C TYR A 239 -13.87 10.58 9.15
N GLU A 240 -14.86 9.69 9.33
CA GLU A 240 -15.28 9.22 10.65
C GLU A 240 -14.22 8.35 11.35
N ASN A 241 -13.51 7.50 10.61
CA ASN A 241 -12.62 6.48 11.18
C ASN A 241 -11.15 6.87 11.09
N LEU A 242 -10.76 7.60 10.05
CA LEU A 242 -9.40 8.07 9.83
C LEU A 242 -9.28 9.59 9.99
N GLY A 243 -10.35 10.36 10.13
CA GLY A 243 -10.26 11.80 10.36
C GLY A 243 -9.88 12.61 9.12
N PRO A 244 -10.14 13.93 9.16
CA PRO A 244 -10.00 14.82 8.00
C PRO A 244 -8.56 15.07 7.55
N ASP A 245 -7.60 14.82 8.44
CA ASP A 245 -6.17 15.07 8.21
C ASP A 245 -5.43 13.87 7.59
N THR A 246 -6.08 12.70 7.48
CA THR A 246 -5.48 11.51 6.85
C THR A 246 -5.63 11.62 5.32
N PRO A 247 -4.53 11.60 4.55
CA PRO A 247 -4.60 11.69 3.10
C PRO A 247 -5.42 10.56 2.44
N ILE A 248 -6.21 10.92 1.44
CA ILE A 248 -6.89 10.01 0.53
C ILE A 248 -6.48 10.30 -0.92
N HIS A 249 -6.25 9.25 -1.70
CA HIS A 249 -5.84 9.36 -3.10
C HIS A 249 -6.87 8.69 -4.01
N PHE A 250 -7.39 9.44 -4.98
CA PHE A 250 -8.18 8.91 -6.08
C PHE A 250 -7.31 8.73 -7.31
N SER A 251 -7.01 7.49 -7.65
CA SER A 251 -6.11 7.17 -8.74
C SER A 251 -6.86 6.88 -10.03
N ARG A 252 -6.35 7.41 -11.14
CA ARG A 252 -6.87 7.14 -12.49
C ARG A 252 -6.60 5.71 -12.91
N PHE A 253 -7.66 4.97 -13.26
CA PHE A 253 -7.54 3.68 -13.93
C PHE A 253 -7.10 3.85 -15.39
N TYR A 254 -6.23 2.92 -15.82
CA TYR A 254 -5.91 2.66 -17.22
C TYR A 254 -6.17 1.19 -17.54
N PRO A 255 -6.65 0.86 -18.73
CA PRO A 255 -6.95 -0.52 -19.14
C PRO A 255 -5.71 -1.41 -19.01
N CYS A 256 -5.82 -2.48 -18.23
CA CYS A 256 -4.73 -3.41 -17.98
C CYS A 256 -5.25 -4.82 -17.67
N TYR A 257 -4.37 -5.81 -17.80
CA TYR A 257 -4.61 -7.22 -17.51
C TYR A 257 -5.88 -7.77 -18.20
N LYS A 258 -6.96 -8.04 -17.47
CA LYS A 258 -8.20 -8.61 -17.98
C LYS A 258 -9.27 -7.55 -18.31
N MET A 259 -8.97 -6.28 -18.05
CA MET A 259 -9.90 -5.16 -18.25
C MET A 259 -9.48 -4.24 -19.41
N LEU A 260 -8.87 -4.81 -20.46
CA LEU A 260 -8.47 -4.09 -21.68
C LEU A 260 -9.65 -3.51 -22.46
N TYR A 261 -10.87 -3.98 -22.19
CA TYR A 261 -12.11 -3.55 -22.86
C TYR A 261 -12.76 -2.30 -22.23
N LYS A 262 -12.21 -1.78 -21.13
CA LYS A 262 -12.68 -0.53 -20.50
C LYS A 262 -11.89 0.65 -21.03
N GLU A 263 -12.44 1.85 -20.87
CA GLU A 263 -11.72 3.10 -21.10
C GLU A 263 -11.01 3.57 -19.82
N PRO A 264 -9.95 4.40 -19.94
CA PRO A 264 -9.37 5.08 -18.80
C PRO A 264 -10.41 5.92 -18.06
N THR A 265 -10.22 6.12 -16.75
CA THR A 265 -11.14 6.96 -15.97
C THR A 265 -11.15 8.39 -16.49
N PRO A 266 -12.33 8.97 -16.78
CA PRO A 266 -12.43 10.36 -17.17
C PRO A 266 -11.88 11.29 -16.09
N VAL A 267 -11.25 12.39 -16.50
CA VAL A 267 -10.74 13.42 -15.56
C VAL A 267 -11.89 14.02 -14.74
N SER A 268 -13.07 14.17 -15.33
CA SER A 268 -14.27 14.63 -14.64
C SER A 268 -14.70 13.70 -13.49
N THR A 269 -14.52 12.38 -13.63
CA THR A 269 -14.81 11.42 -12.55
C THR A 269 -13.86 11.62 -11.38
N LEU A 270 -12.57 11.89 -11.64
CA LEU A 270 -11.59 12.17 -10.58
C LEU A 270 -11.90 13.50 -9.88
N GLN A 271 -12.24 14.54 -10.64
CA GLN A 271 -12.65 15.83 -10.08
C GLN A 271 -13.90 15.67 -9.18
N LYS A 272 -14.90 14.92 -9.66
CA LYS A 272 -16.10 14.61 -8.89
C LYS A 272 -15.78 13.90 -7.56
N ALA A 273 -14.89 12.90 -7.58
CA ALA A 273 -14.47 12.23 -6.35
C ALA A 273 -13.74 13.17 -5.39
N HIS A 274 -12.90 14.06 -5.93
CA HIS A 274 -12.26 15.11 -5.14
C HIS A 274 -13.28 16.04 -4.48
N ASP A 275 -14.27 16.51 -5.24
CA ASP A 275 -15.29 17.45 -4.74
C ASP A 275 -16.17 16.79 -3.67
N ILE A 276 -16.60 15.55 -3.87
CA ILE A 276 -17.34 14.77 -2.85
C ILE A 276 -16.51 14.62 -1.57
N ALA A 277 -15.22 14.28 -1.69
CA ALA A 277 -14.34 14.15 -0.53
C ALA A 277 -14.21 15.48 0.24
N ALA A 278 -14.14 16.61 -0.46
CA ALA A 278 -14.09 17.94 0.15
C ALA A 278 -15.41 18.31 0.83
N GLU A 279 -16.56 17.97 0.23
CA GLU A 279 -17.89 18.14 0.83
C GLU A 279 -18.05 17.34 2.14
N GLU A 280 -17.47 16.13 2.21
CA GLU A 280 -17.45 15.32 3.43
C GLU A 280 -16.40 15.80 4.46
N GLY A 281 -15.67 16.88 4.17
CA GLY A 281 -14.77 17.55 5.11
C GLY A 281 -13.33 17.01 5.13
N LEU A 282 -12.94 16.18 4.17
CA LEU A 282 -11.54 15.75 4.02
C LEU A 282 -10.68 16.92 3.52
N LYS A 283 -9.48 17.08 4.07
CA LYS A 283 -8.61 18.24 3.79
C LYS A 283 -7.48 17.95 2.80
N TYR A 284 -7.01 16.71 2.78
CA TYR A 284 -5.86 16.29 1.96
C TYR A 284 -6.30 15.21 0.98
N ILE A 285 -6.80 15.68 -0.15
CA ILE A 285 -7.41 14.85 -1.19
C ILE A 285 -6.53 14.97 -2.42
N TYR A 286 -6.10 13.82 -2.94
CA TYR A 286 -5.15 13.78 -4.05
C TYR A 286 -5.74 13.04 -5.24
N VAL A 287 -5.45 13.55 -6.43
CA VAL A 287 -5.73 12.87 -7.70
C VAL A 287 -4.42 12.32 -8.25
N GLY A 288 -4.33 11.00 -8.37
CA GLY A 288 -3.14 10.30 -8.85
C GLY A 288 -3.23 9.86 -10.30
N ASN A 289 -2.09 9.43 -10.85
CA ASN A 289 -1.98 8.88 -12.21
C ASN A 289 -2.40 9.86 -13.33
N LEU A 290 -2.26 11.17 -13.07
CA LEU A 290 -2.57 12.25 -14.00
C LEU A 290 -1.57 13.41 -13.85
N PRO A 291 -0.30 13.24 -14.32
CA PRO A 291 0.76 14.22 -14.11
C PRO A 291 0.38 15.63 -14.57
N GLY A 292 0.63 16.62 -13.70
CA GLY A 292 0.34 18.03 -13.95
C GLY A 292 -1.10 18.45 -13.59
N ASN A 293 -1.90 17.54 -13.03
CA ASN A 293 -3.21 17.89 -12.51
C ASN A 293 -3.08 18.68 -11.19
N PRO A 294 -3.88 19.76 -10.99
CA PRO A 294 -3.87 20.51 -9.73
C PRO A 294 -4.17 19.67 -8.49
N GLY A 295 -4.93 18.58 -8.62
CA GLY A 295 -5.21 17.62 -7.55
C GLY A 295 -3.99 16.84 -7.05
N GLU A 296 -2.80 16.99 -7.66
CA GLU A 296 -1.54 16.45 -7.11
C GLU A 296 -0.94 17.37 -6.02
N HIS A 297 -1.42 18.62 -5.92
CA HIS A 297 -0.87 19.63 -5.03
C HIS A 297 -1.44 19.52 -3.61
N THR A 298 -0.64 19.89 -2.61
CA THR A 298 -1.12 20.07 -1.24
C THR A 298 -1.57 21.52 -1.06
N TYR A 299 -2.86 21.68 -0.72
CA TYR A 299 -3.46 22.97 -0.40
C TYR A 299 -3.53 23.15 1.12
N CYS A 300 -3.32 24.38 1.59
CA CYS A 300 -3.50 24.72 2.99
C CYS A 300 -4.99 24.77 3.33
N PRO A 301 -5.50 23.97 4.29
CA PRO A 301 -6.91 23.99 4.63
C PRO A 301 -7.34 25.28 5.36
N GLY A 302 -6.39 26.08 5.85
CA GLY A 302 -6.69 27.35 6.53
C GLY A 302 -6.90 28.55 5.60
N CYS A 303 -6.18 28.61 4.47
CA CYS A 303 -6.26 29.75 3.55
C CYS A 303 -6.45 29.38 2.06
N GLY A 304 -6.43 28.10 1.72
CA GLY A 304 -6.59 27.62 0.34
C GLY A 304 -5.36 27.78 -0.55
N GLU A 305 -4.26 28.32 -0.06
CA GLU A 305 -3.04 28.45 -0.87
C GLU A 305 -2.38 27.10 -1.15
N VAL A 306 -1.81 26.95 -2.34
CA VAL A 306 -0.90 25.84 -2.66
C VAL A 306 0.38 26.00 -1.83
N VAL A 307 0.68 25.00 -1.01
CA VAL A 307 1.87 24.97 -0.14
C VAL A 307 2.89 23.92 -0.56
N ILE A 308 2.47 22.89 -1.29
CA ILE A 308 3.38 21.94 -1.96
C ILE A 308 2.84 21.71 -3.37
N LYS A 309 3.64 22.06 -4.38
CA LYS A 309 3.30 21.84 -5.79
C LYS A 309 4.00 20.58 -6.28
N ARG A 310 3.26 19.71 -6.95
CA ARG A 310 3.76 18.48 -7.55
C ARG A 310 3.54 18.43 -9.05
N PHE A 311 4.39 17.69 -9.74
CA PHE A 311 4.18 17.27 -11.12
C PHE A 311 4.49 15.78 -11.20
N GLY A 312 3.46 14.93 -11.22
CA GLY A 312 3.64 13.49 -11.07
C GLY A 312 4.31 13.15 -9.73
N PHE A 313 5.49 12.53 -9.77
CA PHE A 313 6.21 12.07 -8.58
C PHE A 313 7.31 13.02 -8.08
N GLU A 314 7.31 14.26 -8.57
CA GLU A 314 8.28 15.29 -8.18
C GLU A 314 7.60 16.45 -7.47
N ILE A 315 8.26 16.98 -6.44
CA ILE A 315 7.89 18.24 -5.79
C ILE A 315 8.63 19.36 -6.50
N VAL A 316 7.87 20.22 -7.18
CA VAL A 316 8.41 21.34 -7.98
C VAL A 316 8.40 22.67 -7.22
N ASP A 317 7.61 22.77 -6.14
CA ASP A 317 7.62 23.92 -5.23
C ASP A 317 7.26 23.48 -3.81
N TRP A 318 7.97 24.01 -2.82
CA TRP A 318 7.78 23.72 -1.40
C TRP A 318 7.77 25.04 -0.63
N ARG A 319 6.62 25.38 -0.05
CA ARG A 319 6.40 26.66 0.64
C ARG A 319 6.20 26.55 2.15
N LEU A 320 6.24 25.33 2.72
CA LEU A 320 6.09 25.15 4.16
C LEU A 320 7.37 25.56 4.90
N ASP A 321 7.19 26.12 6.10
CA ASP A 321 8.31 26.42 7.00
C ASP A 321 8.92 25.13 7.61
N GLU A 322 10.00 25.29 8.39
CA GLU A 322 10.69 24.18 9.08
C GLU A 322 9.78 23.43 10.07
N GLN A 323 8.69 24.06 10.53
CA GLN A 323 7.68 23.44 11.37
C GLN A 323 6.47 22.95 10.57
N MET A 324 6.59 22.77 9.25
CA MET A 324 5.54 22.32 8.32
C MET A 324 4.26 23.17 8.36
N ARG A 325 4.38 24.47 8.62
CA ARG A 325 3.23 25.40 8.63
C ARG A 325 3.16 26.18 7.32
N CYS A 326 1.94 26.51 6.94
CA CYS A 326 1.68 27.44 5.87
C CYS A 326 2.22 28.83 6.27
N PRO A 327 3.07 29.46 5.45
CA PRO A 327 3.65 30.77 5.76
C PRO A 327 2.61 31.89 5.76
N SER A 328 1.50 31.73 5.03
CA SER A 328 0.47 32.77 4.88
C SER A 328 -0.50 32.85 6.07
N CYS A 329 -0.81 31.74 6.73
CA CYS A 329 -1.81 31.71 7.81
C CYS A 329 -1.40 30.89 9.06
N GLY A 330 -0.23 30.26 9.05
CA GLY A 330 0.32 29.50 10.19
C GLY A 330 -0.31 28.13 10.43
N THR A 331 -1.26 27.68 9.58
CA THR A 331 -1.86 26.35 9.67
C THR A 331 -0.79 25.26 9.51
N LYS A 332 -0.73 24.34 10.47
CA LYS A 332 0.17 23.17 10.44
C LYS A 332 -0.37 22.13 9.46
N ILE A 333 0.45 21.72 8.51
CA ILE A 333 0.17 20.61 7.61
C ILE A 333 0.71 19.32 8.26
N PRO A 334 -0.08 18.22 8.29
CA PRO A 334 0.30 16.97 8.95
C PRO A 334 1.26 16.16 8.05
N ILE A 335 2.48 16.67 7.91
CA ILE A 335 3.61 15.95 7.29
C ILE A 335 4.34 15.21 8.40
N ARG A 336 4.55 13.90 8.20
CA ARG A 336 5.49 13.08 8.96
C ARG A 336 6.83 13.07 8.23
N GLY A 337 7.91 13.40 8.94
CA GLY A 337 9.25 13.48 8.37
C GLY A 337 9.63 14.88 7.90
N SER A 338 10.54 14.95 6.93
CA SER A 338 11.09 16.20 6.40
C SER A 338 11.01 16.28 4.87
N TYR A 339 11.21 17.46 4.30
CA TYR A 339 11.31 17.60 2.83
C TYR A 339 12.70 17.23 2.34
N HIS A 340 12.78 16.24 1.46
CA HIS A 340 14.00 15.83 0.79
C HIS A 340 14.06 16.45 -0.60
N ARG A 341 14.81 17.56 -0.70
CA ARG A 341 15.02 18.20 -2.00
C ARG A 341 15.92 17.32 -2.87
N ARG A 342 15.35 16.68 -3.88
CA ARG A 342 16.11 16.02 -4.94
C ARG A 342 16.79 17.09 -5.80
N GLY A 343 18.05 16.88 -6.17
CA GLY A 343 18.67 17.66 -7.25
C GLY A 343 17.84 17.46 -8.52
N GLY A 344 17.59 18.53 -9.28
CA GLY A 344 16.98 18.40 -10.60
C GLY A 344 17.84 17.48 -11.47
N TRP A 345 17.19 16.61 -12.24
CA TRP A 345 17.85 15.73 -13.20
C TRP A 345 18.63 16.51 -14.25
#